data_AF-Q2H377-F1
#
_entry.id   AF-Q2H377-F1
#
_cell.length_a   1.000
_cell.length_b   1.000
_cell.length_c   1.000
_cell.angle_alpha   90.00
_cell.angle_beta   90.00
_cell.angle_gamma   90.00
#
_symmetry.space_group_name_H-M   'P 1'
#
loop_
_entity.id
_entity.type
_entity.pdbx_description
1 polymer ?
#
loop_
_entity_poly.entity_id
_entity_poly.type
_entity_poly.pdbx_seq_one_letter_code
_entity_poly.pdbx_strand_id
1 'polypeptide(L)'
;MVTRAKRRRTAAAAAATLAPAQSRSYGSDRTAALSYYSQRDWVVKAFGYAGVTSRKKTHVGRSSEAKTTELKGVSEDQIRHAGRWNQEQMVGCYLNALPRKFMRTMAGHPSQMGCFEIRRAGIAPPEALLSMIWPGLDSWKDRFGPRSDQVNDLAAMGLTNLLFYLREVALQDSVLLMQQFPSSPVWNHPVFQHEAYQPFAQQVLAFVREEEQPSQLAVLVQAMPVLARLPKTFLVSGLQAAATAVLPPAEGGGKSQYTSAQPSINNSRLASPDPARTYNTLEPELQPPQYRMCRAVRTVEGLWREWTVGLRGQPAIAALDSRWGSRWRAGRQSELQWYSLRLEVIKEIRRVAQAQRISEQAAMGIVSMQQQRIGCSLDQFCKQLRAE
;
A
#
# COMPACT_ATOMS: atom_id res chain seq x y z
N MET A 1 -7.36 -1.19 68.74
CA MET A 1 -8.11 -0.21 69.56
C MET A 1 -7.52 1.18 69.30
N VAL A 2 -8.38 2.19 69.05
CA VAL A 2 -8.08 3.66 69.10
C VAL A 2 -7.28 4.23 67.89
N THR A 3 -7.90 4.55 66.75
CA THR A 3 -8.56 5.82 66.30
C THR A 3 -7.69 6.86 65.55
N ARG A 4 -8.06 7.05 64.26
CA ARG A 4 -8.44 8.31 63.57
C ARG A 4 -7.48 9.54 63.64
N ALA A 5 -7.03 10.01 62.47
CA ALA A 5 -6.93 11.45 62.19
C ALA A 5 -7.06 11.77 60.69
N LYS A 6 -8.21 12.35 60.33
CA LYS A 6 -8.48 13.02 59.05
C LYS A 6 -7.74 14.37 59.10
N ARG A 7 -6.84 14.67 58.16
CA ARG A 7 -6.33 16.05 57.95
C ARG A 7 -6.57 16.48 56.50
N ARG A 8 -7.54 17.38 56.33
CA ARG A 8 -7.65 18.29 55.18
C ARG A 8 -6.51 19.32 55.26
N ARG A 9 -5.82 19.57 54.15
CA ARG A 9 -5.05 20.79 53.86
C ARG A 9 -5.15 21.02 52.34
N THR A 10 -6.09 21.86 51.91
CA THR A 10 -5.90 23.28 51.50
C THR A 10 -5.00 23.43 50.28
N ALA A 11 -5.62 23.82 49.17
CA ALA A 11 -4.97 24.27 47.95
C ALA A 11 -4.12 25.51 48.24
N ALA A 12 -2.84 25.44 47.89
CA ALA A 12 -1.97 26.61 47.77
C ALA A 12 -1.41 26.59 46.34
N ALA A 13 -1.75 27.61 45.58
CA ALA A 13 -1.19 27.89 44.27
C ALA A 13 0.32 28.16 44.41
N ALA A 14 1.15 27.22 43.99
CA ALA A 14 2.58 27.45 43.85
C ALA A 14 2.84 27.90 42.42
N ALA A 15 2.99 29.21 42.23
CA ALA A 15 3.61 29.77 41.05
C ALA A 15 5.07 29.30 41.02
N ALA A 16 5.35 28.26 40.24
CA ALA A 16 6.70 27.79 40.00
C ALA A 16 7.35 28.71 38.95
N THR A 17 8.11 29.69 39.44
CA THR A 17 9.07 30.46 38.66
C THR A 17 10.05 29.50 37.99
N LEU A 18 9.90 29.30 36.68
CA LEU A 18 10.85 28.53 35.86
C LEU A 18 12.17 29.32 35.80
N ALA A 19 13.16 28.87 36.57
CA ALA A 19 14.55 29.25 36.36
C ALA A 19 14.97 28.86 34.93
N PRO A 20 15.84 29.65 34.26
CA PRO A 20 16.27 29.34 32.91
C PRO A 20 17.04 28.03 32.93
N ALA A 21 16.47 27.01 32.30
CA ALA A 21 17.14 25.74 32.13
C ALA A 21 18.42 25.99 31.33
N GLN A 22 19.57 25.78 31.96
CA GLN A 22 20.85 25.69 31.27
C GLN A 22 20.69 24.71 30.10
N SER A 23 21.02 25.16 28.89
CA SER A 23 20.92 24.36 27.68
C SER A 23 21.89 23.17 27.78
N ARG A 24 21.40 22.04 28.28
CA ARG A 24 22.08 20.76 28.08
C ARG A 24 22.12 20.52 26.57
N SER A 25 23.32 20.53 25.98
CA SER A 25 23.52 20.20 24.57
C SER A 25 23.16 18.73 24.34
N TYR A 26 21.92 18.46 23.99
CA TYR A 26 21.52 17.17 23.46
C TYR A 26 21.92 17.13 21.98
N GLY A 27 22.90 16.30 21.64
CA GLY A 27 23.31 16.04 20.24
C GLY A 27 24.73 16.47 19.88
N SER A 28 25.74 15.99 20.61
CA SER A 28 27.15 16.24 20.26
C SER A 28 27.64 15.44 19.05
N ASP A 29 26.94 14.36 18.69
CA ASP A 29 27.25 13.52 17.54
C ASP A 29 26.10 13.56 16.52
N ARG A 30 26.42 14.05 15.31
CA ARG A 30 25.47 14.17 14.19
C ARG A 30 25.07 12.83 13.58
N THR A 31 25.79 11.76 13.93
CA THR A 31 25.57 10.40 13.41
C THR A 31 24.89 9.48 14.43
N ALA A 32 24.87 9.86 15.71
CA ALA A 32 24.26 9.07 16.76
C ALA A 32 22.73 9.06 16.64
N ALA A 33 22.14 7.88 16.79
CA ALA A 33 20.70 7.73 16.87
C ALA A 33 20.13 8.41 18.14
N LEU A 34 18.92 8.98 18.03
CA LEU A 34 18.20 9.52 19.18
C LEU A 34 17.98 8.42 20.23
N SER A 35 18.36 8.66 21.48
CA SER A 35 18.19 7.66 22.53
C SER A 35 16.71 7.39 22.85
N TYR A 36 16.40 6.14 23.19
CA TYR A 36 15.05 5.71 23.54
C TYR A 36 14.46 6.56 24.68
N TYR A 37 15.24 6.86 25.71
CA TYR A 37 14.80 7.66 26.86
C TYR A 37 14.41 9.08 26.44
N SER A 38 15.23 9.72 25.61
CA SER A 38 14.94 11.05 25.09
C SER A 38 13.64 11.04 24.28
N GLN A 39 13.48 10.07 23.37
CA GLN A 39 12.25 9.90 22.60
C GLN A 39 11.03 9.71 23.51
N ARG A 40 11.13 8.80 24.49
CA ARG A 40 10.04 8.51 25.44
C ARG A 40 9.64 9.75 26.23
N ASP A 41 10.60 10.52 26.73
CA ASP A 41 10.33 11.70 27.55
C ASP A 41 9.59 12.77 26.75
N TRP A 42 9.98 13.00 25.49
CA TRP A 42 9.26 13.91 24.59
C TRP A 42 7.84 13.42 24.29
N VAL A 43 7.64 12.11 24.06
CA VAL A 43 6.29 11.54 23.86
C VAL A 43 5.42 11.72 25.10
N VAL A 44 5.97 11.55 26.31
CA VAL A 44 5.23 11.77 27.56
C VAL A 44 4.77 13.23 27.69
N LYS A 45 5.65 14.18 27.36
CA LYS A 45 5.31 15.60 27.37
C LYS A 45 4.21 15.93 26.35
N ALA A 46 4.33 15.43 25.12
CA ALA A 46 3.31 15.60 24.08
C ALA A 46 1.96 15.03 24.51
N PHE A 47 1.96 13.89 25.21
CA PHE A 47 0.75 13.26 25.74
C PHE A 47 0.10 14.10 26.83
N GLY A 48 0.91 14.63 27.76
CA GLY A 48 0.44 15.56 28.78
C GLY A 48 -0.19 16.81 28.17
N TYR A 49 0.47 17.39 27.16
CA TYR A 49 -0.03 18.55 26.42
C TYR A 49 -1.38 18.27 25.72
N ALA A 50 -1.51 17.12 25.07
CA ALA A 50 -2.73 16.72 24.36
C ALA A 50 -3.82 16.13 25.27
N GLY A 51 -3.61 16.05 26.59
CA GLY A 51 -4.55 15.42 27.53
C GLY A 51 -4.70 13.90 27.35
N VAL A 52 -3.75 13.24 26.69
CA VAL A 52 -3.81 11.81 26.37
C VAL A 52 -3.24 10.97 27.52
N THR A 53 -4.07 10.14 28.14
CA THR A 53 -3.64 9.19 29.17
C THR A 53 -3.41 7.80 28.56
N SER A 54 -2.18 7.30 28.60
CA SER A 54 -1.83 5.98 28.09
C SER A 54 -0.74 5.30 28.93
N ARG A 55 -0.91 4.00 29.14
CA ARG A 55 0.10 3.09 29.72
C ARG A 55 1.26 2.83 28.74
N LYS A 56 0.99 2.91 27.44
CA LYS A 56 2.01 2.78 26.37
C LYS A 56 2.50 4.18 25.96
N LYS A 57 3.82 4.33 25.80
CA LYS A 57 4.43 5.58 25.32
C LYS A 57 4.84 5.45 23.86
N THR A 58 6.09 5.08 23.56
CA THR A 58 6.64 5.00 22.19
C THR A 58 5.94 4.00 21.24
N HIS A 59 5.14 3.07 21.77
CA HIS A 59 4.39 2.07 20.97
C HIS A 59 2.87 2.29 21.00
N VAL A 60 2.42 3.44 21.48
CA VAL A 60 1.02 3.86 21.35
C VAL A 60 0.63 3.88 19.86
N GLY A 61 -0.56 3.41 19.53
CA GLY A 61 -1.04 3.36 18.13
C GLY A 61 -0.45 2.26 17.24
N ARG A 62 0.52 1.46 17.71
CA ARG A 62 1.12 0.38 16.89
C ARG A 62 0.10 -0.63 16.35
N SER A 63 -1.01 -0.84 17.05
CA SER A 63 -2.11 -1.70 16.60
C SER A 63 -3.30 -0.92 16.04
N SER A 64 -3.36 0.40 16.20
CA SER A 64 -4.54 1.17 15.79
C SER A 64 -4.65 1.22 14.28
N GLU A 65 -3.55 1.40 13.57
CA GLU A 65 -3.56 1.50 12.10
C GLU A 65 -4.16 0.25 11.46
N ALA A 66 -3.65 -0.94 11.81
CA ALA A 66 -4.17 -2.21 11.31
C ALA A 66 -5.68 -2.37 11.58
N LYS A 67 -6.11 -2.13 12.82
CA LYS A 67 -7.52 -2.23 13.23
C LYS A 67 -8.41 -1.21 12.50
N THR A 68 -7.96 0.03 12.37
CA THR A 68 -8.71 1.08 11.69
C THR A 68 -8.86 0.77 10.20
N THR A 69 -7.82 0.26 9.54
CA THR A 69 -7.90 -0.12 8.12
C THR A 69 -8.73 -1.37 7.88
N GLU A 70 -8.70 -2.34 8.80
CA GLU A 70 -9.56 -3.52 8.76
C GLU A 70 -11.03 -3.11 8.87
N LEU A 71 -11.37 -2.23 9.81
CA LEU A 71 -12.71 -1.66 9.94
C LEU A 71 -13.16 -0.88 8.69
N LYS A 72 -12.22 -0.27 7.96
CA LYS A 72 -12.46 0.42 6.69
C LYS A 72 -12.45 -0.53 5.48
N GLY A 73 -12.43 -1.85 5.69
CA GLY A 73 -12.57 -2.87 4.64
C GLY A 73 -11.30 -3.17 3.84
N VAL A 74 -10.13 -2.78 4.33
CA VAL A 74 -8.84 -3.15 3.70
C VAL A 74 -8.57 -4.64 3.95
N SER A 75 -8.17 -5.37 2.91
CA SER A 75 -7.89 -6.81 3.04
C SER A 75 -6.71 -7.08 3.97
N GLU A 76 -6.78 -8.21 4.68
CA GLU A 76 -5.72 -8.65 5.59
C GLU A 76 -4.35 -8.72 4.90
N ASP A 77 -4.31 -9.15 3.63
CA ASP A 77 -3.05 -9.24 2.88
C ASP A 77 -2.38 -7.87 2.66
N GLN A 78 -3.17 -6.80 2.44
CA GLN A 78 -2.64 -5.43 2.35
C GLN A 78 -2.14 -4.93 3.70
N ILE A 79 -2.82 -5.28 4.79
CA ILE A 79 -2.42 -4.95 6.16
C ILE A 79 -1.12 -5.67 6.55
N ARG A 80 -1.03 -6.98 6.28
CA ARG A 80 0.20 -7.75 6.51
C ARG A 80 1.37 -7.23 5.68
N HIS A 81 1.11 -6.83 4.43
CA HIS A 81 2.13 -6.24 3.58
C HIS A 81 2.63 -4.90 4.14
N ALA A 82 1.73 -4.03 4.61
CA ALA A 82 2.10 -2.77 5.27
C ALA A 82 2.89 -2.99 6.57
N GLY A 83 2.48 -3.97 7.38
CA GLY A 83 3.18 -4.36 8.61
C GLY A 83 4.49 -5.13 8.39
N ARG A 84 4.85 -5.44 7.13
CA ARG A 84 5.97 -6.33 6.76
C ARG A 84 5.90 -7.69 7.50
N TRP A 85 4.69 -8.20 7.69
CA TRP A 85 4.44 -9.50 8.36
C TRP A 85 4.48 -10.68 7.39
N ASN A 86 4.55 -10.42 6.09
CA ASN A 86 4.77 -11.45 5.08
C ASN A 86 6.28 -11.73 4.97
N GLN A 87 6.71 -12.94 5.30
CA GLN A 87 8.08 -13.45 5.11
C GLN A 87 8.23 -14.19 3.77
N GLU A 88 7.49 -13.78 2.74
CA GLU A 88 7.57 -14.41 1.42
C GLU A 88 8.73 -13.79 0.64
N GLN A 89 9.66 -14.63 0.13
CA GLN A 89 10.79 -14.17 -0.67
C GLN A 89 10.35 -13.34 -1.90
N MET A 90 9.14 -13.55 -2.40
CA MET A 90 8.56 -12.74 -3.48
C MET A 90 8.39 -11.26 -3.09
N VAL A 91 7.99 -10.97 -1.84
CA VAL A 91 7.83 -9.61 -1.33
C VAL A 91 9.18 -8.92 -1.11
N GLY A 92 10.19 -9.68 -0.67
CA GLY A 92 11.54 -9.16 -0.44
C GLY A 92 12.36 -8.95 -1.72
N CYS A 93 12.20 -9.81 -2.72
CA CYS A 93 13.08 -9.87 -3.89
C CYS A 93 12.42 -9.43 -5.22
N TYR A 94 11.09 -9.48 -5.36
CA TYR A 94 10.42 -9.30 -6.65
C TYR A 94 9.25 -8.30 -6.66
N LEU A 95 8.66 -7.97 -5.51
CA LEU A 95 7.54 -7.04 -5.43
C LEU A 95 7.96 -5.69 -4.84
N ASN A 96 8.11 -4.68 -5.69
CA ASN A 96 8.21 -3.27 -5.28
C ASN A 96 6.83 -2.65 -4.98
N ALA A 97 5.77 -3.45 -4.92
CA ALA A 97 4.39 -2.98 -4.88
C ALA A 97 4.01 -2.51 -3.47
N LEU A 98 4.06 -1.20 -3.22
CA LEU A 98 3.54 -0.62 -1.98
C LEU A 98 2.07 -1.02 -1.73
N PRO A 99 1.61 -1.18 -0.48
CA PRO A 99 0.22 -1.53 -0.15
C PRO A 99 -0.71 -0.33 -0.36
N ARG A 100 -0.94 0.04 -1.62
CA ARG A 100 -1.59 1.29 -2.03
C ARG A 100 -3.00 1.47 -1.46
N LYS A 101 -3.77 0.39 -1.29
CA LYS A 101 -5.11 0.47 -0.67
C LYS A 101 -4.99 0.86 0.80
N PHE A 102 -4.10 0.20 1.53
CA PHE A 102 -3.82 0.53 2.94
C PHE A 102 -3.34 1.98 3.09
N MET A 103 -2.36 2.41 2.27
CA MET A 103 -1.81 3.76 2.32
C MET A 103 -2.88 4.84 2.10
N ARG A 104 -3.73 4.69 1.07
CA ARG A 104 -4.83 5.65 0.80
C ARG A 104 -5.81 5.73 1.96
N THR A 105 -6.23 4.57 2.47
CA THR A 105 -7.19 4.49 3.58
C THR A 105 -6.64 5.07 4.88
N MET A 106 -5.33 4.91 5.13
CA MET A 106 -4.63 5.54 6.25
C MET A 106 -4.48 7.04 6.09
N ALA A 107 -4.26 7.53 4.86
CA ALA A 107 -4.25 8.95 4.55
C ALA A 107 -5.66 9.60 4.59
N GLY A 108 -6.71 8.84 4.92
CA GLY A 108 -8.08 9.33 5.02
C GLY A 108 -8.88 9.30 3.72
N HIS A 109 -8.30 8.77 2.64
CA HIS A 109 -8.96 8.68 1.33
C HIS A 109 -9.70 7.34 1.12
N PRO A 110 -10.67 7.30 0.20
CA PRO A 110 -11.24 6.06 -0.30
C PRO A 110 -10.17 5.05 -0.78
N SER A 111 -10.43 3.76 -0.58
CA SER A 111 -9.51 2.69 -0.99
C SER A 111 -9.41 2.52 -2.52
N GLN A 112 -10.43 3.01 -3.23
CA GLN A 112 -10.55 3.00 -4.69
C GLN A 112 -9.41 3.78 -5.36
N MET A 113 -8.93 3.28 -6.50
CA MET A 113 -7.87 3.94 -7.26
C MET A 113 -8.44 5.18 -7.96
N GLY A 114 -7.68 6.29 -7.97
CA GLY A 114 -8.12 7.55 -8.57
C GLY A 114 -9.07 8.38 -7.70
N CYS A 115 -9.53 7.85 -6.57
CA CYS A 115 -10.43 8.55 -5.64
C CYS A 115 -9.67 9.31 -4.54
N PHE A 116 -8.58 9.98 -4.90
CA PHE A 116 -7.85 10.88 -4.00
C PHE A 116 -7.30 12.04 -4.81
N GLU A 117 -7.34 13.22 -4.22
CA GLU A 117 -6.81 14.44 -4.83
C GLU A 117 -6.03 15.21 -3.77
N ILE A 118 -4.85 15.69 -4.16
CA ILE A 118 -4.03 16.57 -3.33
C ILE A 118 -4.07 17.95 -3.97
N ARG A 119 -5.07 18.77 -3.62
CA ARG A 119 -5.35 20.02 -4.35
C ARG A 119 -4.18 20.99 -4.38
N ARG A 120 -3.49 21.18 -3.26
CA ARG A 120 -2.31 22.04 -3.20
C ARG A 120 -1.18 21.63 -4.17
N ALA A 121 -1.15 20.37 -4.61
CA ALA A 121 -0.19 19.88 -5.60
C ALA A 121 -0.53 20.31 -7.03
N GLY A 122 -1.71 20.87 -7.27
CA GLY A 122 -2.13 21.40 -8.57
C GLY A 122 -1.39 22.67 -9.00
N ILE A 123 -0.71 23.36 -8.07
CA ILE A 123 0.09 24.55 -8.36
C ILE A 123 1.56 24.24 -8.12
N ALA A 124 2.36 24.29 -9.18
CA ALA A 124 3.80 24.11 -9.10
C ALA A 124 4.46 25.37 -8.49
N PRO A 125 5.38 25.23 -7.51
CA PRO A 125 6.12 26.36 -6.99
C PRO A 125 7.05 26.98 -8.05
N PRO A 126 7.23 28.32 -8.07
CA PRO A 126 8.21 28.98 -8.93
C PRO A 126 9.65 28.45 -8.73
N GLU A 127 10.41 28.30 -9.82
CA GLU A 127 11.79 27.80 -9.79
C GLU A 127 12.69 28.63 -8.87
N ALA A 128 12.49 29.96 -8.85
CA ALA A 128 13.23 30.86 -7.96
C ALA A 128 13.07 30.48 -6.48
N LEU A 129 11.89 30.04 -6.06
CA LEU A 129 11.65 29.58 -4.69
C LEU A 129 12.20 28.18 -4.44
N LEU A 130 12.10 27.30 -5.44
CA LEU A 130 12.64 25.93 -5.37
C LEU A 130 14.16 25.97 -5.13
N SER A 131 14.92 26.76 -5.88
CA SER A 131 16.37 26.87 -5.71
C SER A 131 16.81 27.49 -4.37
N MET A 132 15.91 28.14 -3.62
CA MET A 132 16.21 28.63 -2.26
C MET A 132 16.10 27.53 -1.19
N ILE A 133 15.40 26.42 -1.46
CA ILE A 133 15.27 25.30 -0.53
C ILE A 133 16.30 24.23 -0.91
N TRP A 134 17.28 24.01 -0.05
CA TRP A 134 18.43 23.13 -0.33
C TRP A 134 19.15 23.49 -1.64
N PRO A 135 19.77 24.67 -1.78
CA PRO A 135 20.37 25.12 -3.05
C PRO A 135 21.40 24.13 -3.63
N GLY A 136 22.17 23.47 -2.76
CA GLY A 136 23.16 22.47 -3.18
C GLY A 136 22.56 21.25 -3.89
N LEU A 137 21.27 20.97 -3.72
CA LEU A 137 20.59 19.85 -4.37
C LEU A 137 20.56 20.01 -5.90
N ASP A 138 20.52 21.25 -6.41
CA ASP A 138 20.47 21.53 -7.86
C ASP A 138 21.72 21.02 -8.59
N SER A 139 22.88 21.02 -7.91
CA SER A 139 24.14 20.49 -8.44
C SER A 139 24.15 18.97 -8.66
N TRP A 140 23.16 18.28 -8.09
CA TRP A 140 22.96 16.83 -8.21
C TRP A 140 21.87 16.47 -9.22
N LYS A 141 21.17 17.46 -9.80
CA LYS A 141 20.16 17.23 -10.83
C LYS A 141 20.81 16.52 -12.02
N ASP A 142 20.18 15.44 -12.46
CA ASP A 142 20.64 14.61 -13.58
C ASP A 142 22.07 14.04 -13.44
N ARG A 143 22.67 14.00 -12.24
CA ARG A 143 23.99 13.38 -12.02
C ARG A 143 23.96 11.86 -11.93
N PHE A 144 22.84 11.30 -11.50
CA PHE A 144 22.70 9.86 -11.29
C PHE A 144 21.79 9.25 -12.36
N GLY A 145 22.16 8.08 -12.87
CA GLY A 145 21.38 7.38 -13.88
C GLY A 145 22.19 6.39 -14.71
N PRO A 146 21.56 5.77 -15.73
CA PRO A 146 22.18 4.71 -16.52
C PRO A 146 23.05 5.23 -17.68
N ARG A 147 23.11 6.55 -17.90
CA ARG A 147 23.91 7.14 -18.98
C ARG A 147 25.40 7.10 -18.62
N SER A 148 26.25 7.06 -19.63
CA SER A 148 27.71 6.95 -19.48
C SER A 148 28.35 8.16 -18.78
N ASP A 149 27.71 9.33 -18.82
CA ASP A 149 28.11 10.59 -18.17
C ASP A 149 27.59 10.71 -16.73
N GLN A 150 26.83 9.72 -16.25
CA GLN A 150 26.18 9.73 -14.94
C GLN A 150 26.79 8.71 -13.98
N VAL A 151 26.64 8.96 -12.68
CA VAL A 151 27.03 8.03 -11.63
C VAL A 151 25.94 6.97 -11.45
N ASN A 152 26.32 5.70 -11.57
CA ASN A 152 25.41 4.57 -11.36
C ASN A 152 25.21 4.26 -9.87
N ASP A 153 24.47 5.13 -9.18
CA ASP A 153 24.06 4.97 -7.78
C ASP A 153 22.53 5.13 -7.65
N LEU A 154 21.84 4.00 -7.51
CA LEU A 154 20.38 3.95 -7.40
C LEU A 154 19.86 4.59 -6.11
N ALA A 155 20.62 4.50 -5.01
CA ALA A 155 20.21 5.03 -3.72
C ALA A 155 20.33 6.56 -3.72
N ALA A 156 21.45 7.08 -4.23
CA ALA A 156 21.64 8.52 -4.40
C ALA A 156 20.59 9.11 -5.35
N MET A 157 20.33 8.46 -6.50
CA MET A 157 19.27 8.87 -7.43
C MET A 157 17.89 8.92 -6.75
N GLY A 158 17.54 7.87 -5.99
CA GLY A 158 16.27 7.80 -5.26
C GLY A 158 16.14 8.90 -4.21
N LEU A 159 17.21 9.17 -3.45
CA LEU A 159 17.24 10.21 -2.43
C LEU A 159 17.15 11.62 -3.04
N THR A 160 17.89 11.91 -4.10
CA THR A 160 17.82 13.23 -4.75
C THR A 160 16.44 13.49 -5.33
N ASN A 161 15.84 12.50 -6.00
CA ASN A 161 14.49 12.62 -6.54
C ASN A 161 13.46 12.84 -5.42
N LEU A 162 13.60 12.14 -4.30
CA LEU A 162 12.76 12.34 -3.12
C LEU A 162 12.91 13.76 -2.56
N LEU A 163 14.14 14.28 -2.46
CA LEU A 163 14.37 15.64 -1.96
C LEU A 163 13.79 16.70 -2.90
N PHE A 164 13.91 16.55 -4.22
CA PHE A 164 13.27 17.45 -5.18
C PHE A 164 11.74 17.44 -5.01
N TYR A 165 11.14 16.26 -4.86
CA TYR A 165 9.70 16.16 -4.59
C TYR A 165 9.31 16.80 -3.25
N LEU A 166 10.04 16.52 -2.17
CA LEU A 166 9.76 17.09 -0.85
C LEU A 166 9.97 18.61 -0.80
N ARG A 167 10.85 19.15 -1.64
CA ARG A 167 11.08 20.58 -1.80
C ARG A 167 9.81 21.28 -2.31
N GLU A 168 9.18 20.69 -3.33
CA GLU A 168 7.91 21.20 -3.86
C GLU A 168 6.81 21.12 -2.80
N VAL A 169 6.68 19.96 -2.14
CA VAL A 169 5.69 19.74 -1.07
C VAL A 169 5.89 20.73 0.08
N ALA A 170 7.13 21.00 0.50
CA ALA A 170 7.40 21.94 1.59
C ALA A 170 6.88 23.36 1.26
N LEU A 171 7.07 23.82 0.02
CA LEU A 171 6.56 25.12 -0.43
C LEU A 171 5.03 25.11 -0.54
N GLN A 172 4.43 24.08 -1.12
CA GLN A 172 2.97 23.96 -1.23
C GLN A 172 2.28 23.90 0.15
N ASP A 173 2.81 23.09 1.07
CA ASP A 173 2.26 22.93 2.43
C ASP A 173 2.47 24.20 3.26
N SER A 174 3.57 24.94 3.05
CA SER A 174 3.87 26.16 3.80
C SER A 174 2.75 27.20 3.70
N VAL A 175 2.07 27.29 2.55
CA VAL A 175 0.96 28.23 2.32
C VAL A 175 -0.18 27.98 3.32
N LEU A 176 -0.51 26.72 3.58
CA LEU A 176 -1.58 26.33 4.51
C LEU A 176 -1.09 26.36 5.97
N LEU A 177 0.13 25.88 6.21
CA LEU A 177 0.71 25.80 7.56
C LEU A 177 1.03 27.17 8.15
N MET A 178 1.41 28.15 7.32
CA MET A 178 1.61 29.53 7.76
C MET A 178 0.32 30.17 8.28
N GLN A 179 -0.84 29.84 7.71
CA GLN A 179 -2.13 30.34 8.21
C GLN A 179 -2.49 29.72 9.56
N GLN A 180 -2.18 28.43 9.76
CA GLN A 180 -2.50 27.72 11.00
C GLN A 180 -1.51 28.03 12.13
N PHE A 181 -0.24 28.25 11.80
CA PHE A 181 0.84 28.42 12.77
C PHE A 181 1.72 29.64 12.45
N PRO A 182 1.17 30.87 12.40
CA PRO A 182 1.89 32.05 11.93
C PRO A 182 3.11 32.42 12.78
N SER A 183 3.14 32.01 14.06
CA SER A 183 4.24 32.27 14.99
C SER A 183 5.40 31.27 14.90
N SER A 184 5.33 30.29 13.99
CA SER A 184 6.39 29.28 13.87
C SER A 184 7.69 29.92 13.38
N PRO A 185 8.85 29.64 14.01
CA PRO A 185 10.14 30.21 13.62
C PRO A 185 10.62 29.72 12.25
N VAL A 186 10.03 28.65 11.71
CA VAL A 186 10.36 28.13 10.37
C VAL A 186 10.07 29.17 9.27
N TRP A 187 9.11 30.07 9.49
CA TRP A 187 8.74 31.12 8.53
C TRP A 187 9.74 32.28 8.45
N ASN A 188 10.73 32.31 9.34
CA ASN A 188 11.84 33.28 9.27
C ASN A 188 12.80 32.97 8.12
N HIS A 189 12.67 31.82 7.45
CA HIS A 189 13.51 31.47 6.31
C HIS A 189 13.31 32.47 5.14
N PRO A 190 14.38 32.95 4.48
CA PRO A 190 14.29 34.01 3.45
C PRO A 190 13.35 33.71 2.28
N VAL A 191 13.14 32.42 1.95
CA VAL A 191 12.24 31.99 0.89
C VAL A 191 10.81 32.53 1.04
N PHE A 192 10.33 32.68 2.29
CA PHE A 192 8.97 33.14 2.58
C PHE A 192 8.83 34.67 2.50
N GLN A 193 9.95 35.38 2.42
CA GLN A 193 10.03 36.83 2.24
C GLN A 193 10.28 37.20 0.76
N HIS A 194 10.56 36.22 -0.10
CA HIS A 194 10.82 36.42 -1.51
C HIS A 194 9.57 36.92 -2.24
N GLU A 195 9.73 37.85 -3.18
CA GLU A 195 8.61 38.49 -3.91
C GLU A 195 7.69 37.49 -4.63
N ALA A 196 8.27 36.43 -5.19
CA ALA A 196 7.53 35.37 -5.88
C ALA A 196 6.67 34.49 -4.95
N TYR A 197 6.90 34.51 -3.63
CA TYR A 197 6.16 33.66 -2.69
C TYR A 197 4.71 34.11 -2.53
N GLN A 198 4.45 35.42 -2.43
CA GLN A 198 3.10 35.95 -2.21
C GLN A 198 2.13 35.61 -3.38
N PRO A 199 2.47 35.84 -4.66
CA PRO A 199 1.64 35.41 -5.78
C PRO A 199 1.41 33.90 -5.83
N PHE A 200 2.45 33.11 -5.57
CA PHE A 200 2.34 31.65 -5.50
C PHE A 200 1.37 31.20 -4.41
N ALA A 201 1.49 31.76 -3.21
CA ALA A 201 0.61 31.46 -2.08
C ALA A 201 -0.86 31.78 -2.39
N GLN A 202 -1.12 32.91 -3.06
CA GLN A 202 -2.47 33.29 -3.49
C GLN A 202 -3.07 32.28 -4.48
N GLN A 203 -2.28 31.81 -5.46
CA GLN A 203 -2.72 30.81 -6.42
C GLN A 203 -3.05 29.47 -5.75
N VAL A 204 -2.19 28.99 -4.85
CA VAL A 204 -2.45 27.76 -4.07
C VAL A 204 -3.73 27.89 -3.24
N LEU A 205 -3.94 29.03 -2.56
CA LEU A 205 -5.14 29.25 -1.76
C LEU A 205 -6.41 29.32 -2.59
N ALA A 206 -6.36 29.98 -3.75
CA ALA A 206 -7.49 30.02 -4.68
C ALA A 206 -7.85 28.60 -5.13
N PHE A 207 -6.86 27.85 -5.61
CA PHE A 207 -7.06 26.48 -6.11
C PHE A 207 -7.58 25.52 -5.03
N VAL A 208 -7.08 25.63 -3.79
CA VAL A 208 -7.56 24.79 -2.67
C VAL A 208 -9.00 25.14 -2.26
N ARG A 209 -9.43 26.40 -2.44
CA ARG A 209 -10.77 26.89 -2.07
C ARG A 209 -11.85 26.60 -3.11
N GLU A 210 -11.49 26.36 -4.37
CA GLU A 210 -12.46 25.96 -5.40
C GLU A 210 -13.29 24.76 -4.90
N GLU A 211 -14.60 24.73 -5.19
CA GLU A 211 -15.45 23.61 -4.76
C GLU A 211 -14.98 22.30 -5.38
N GLU A 212 -15.17 21.19 -4.64
CA GLU A 212 -14.78 19.85 -5.07
C GLU A 212 -15.60 19.46 -6.31
N GLN A 213 -15.04 19.66 -7.51
CA GLN A 213 -15.63 19.08 -8.71
C GLN A 213 -15.28 17.58 -8.69
N PRO A 214 -16.28 16.68 -8.66
CA PRO A 214 -15.99 15.26 -8.67
C PRO A 214 -15.15 14.94 -9.91
N SER A 215 -14.01 14.29 -9.70
CA SER A 215 -13.15 13.85 -10.80
C SER A 215 -13.98 13.12 -11.86
N GLN A 216 -13.64 13.22 -13.14
CA GLN A 216 -14.38 12.55 -14.22
C GLN A 216 -14.59 11.05 -13.91
N LEU A 217 -13.61 10.41 -13.25
CA LEU A 217 -13.70 9.03 -12.80
C LEU A 217 -14.72 8.84 -11.66
N ALA A 218 -14.77 9.74 -10.67
CA ALA A 218 -15.77 9.71 -9.61
C ALA A 218 -17.19 9.93 -10.16
N VAL A 219 -17.36 10.87 -11.10
CA VAL A 219 -18.64 11.08 -11.81
C VAL A 219 -19.06 9.82 -12.57
N LEU A 220 -18.14 9.21 -13.31
CA LEU A 220 -18.41 7.98 -14.06
C LEU A 220 -18.78 6.81 -13.14
N VAL A 221 -18.07 6.62 -12.02
CA VAL A 221 -18.34 5.56 -11.05
C VAL A 221 -19.70 5.77 -10.37
N GLN A 222 -20.04 7.01 -10.01
CA GLN A 222 -21.37 7.32 -9.46
C GLN A 222 -22.49 7.19 -10.49
N ALA A 223 -22.21 7.44 -11.77
CA ALA A 223 -23.18 7.26 -12.85
C ALA A 223 -23.34 5.80 -13.28
N MET A 224 -22.38 4.90 -13.00
CA MET A 224 -22.43 3.50 -13.44
C MET A 224 -23.72 2.74 -13.06
N PRO A 225 -24.28 2.85 -11.84
CA PRO A 225 -25.53 2.17 -11.49
C PRO A 225 -26.73 2.67 -12.30
N VAL A 226 -26.71 3.93 -12.73
CA VAL A 226 -27.74 4.55 -13.56
C VAL A 226 -27.55 4.12 -15.02
N LEU A 227 -26.33 4.16 -15.52
CA LEU A 227 -25.97 3.70 -16.88
C LEU A 227 -26.24 2.20 -17.07
N ALA A 228 -26.02 1.38 -16.04
CA ALA A 228 -26.28 -0.06 -16.06
C ALA A 228 -27.77 -0.41 -16.18
N ARG A 229 -28.68 0.54 -15.89
CA ARG A 229 -30.13 0.37 -16.03
C ARG A 229 -30.65 0.85 -17.39
N LEU A 230 -29.82 1.53 -18.19
CA LEU A 230 -30.22 1.99 -19.51
C LEU A 230 -30.20 0.83 -20.52
N PRO A 231 -31.17 0.76 -21.45
CA PRO A 231 -31.13 -0.22 -22.53
C PRO A 231 -29.88 0.00 -23.40
N LYS A 232 -29.27 -1.09 -23.87
CA LYS A 232 -28.05 -1.04 -24.71
C LYS A 232 -28.17 -0.10 -25.92
N THR A 233 -29.36 0.04 -26.49
CA THR A 233 -29.65 0.94 -27.62
C THR A 233 -29.44 2.42 -27.28
N PHE A 234 -29.75 2.83 -26.04
CA PHE A 234 -29.54 4.20 -25.56
C PHE A 234 -28.08 4.50 -25.25
N LEU A 235 -27.31 3.51 -24.76
CA LEU A 235 -25.87 3.69 -24.50
C LEU A 235 -25.09 3.86 -25.80
N VAL A 236 -25.40 3.07 -26.83
CA VAL A 236 -24.73 3.14 -28.14
C VAL A 236 -25.03 4.46 -28.84
N SER A 237 -26.29 4.90 -28.85
CA SER A 237 -26.68 6.18 -29.45
C SER A 237 -26.12 7.39 -28.71
N GLY A 238 -26.05 7.35 -27.37
CA GLY A 238 -25.44 8.40 -26.56
C GLY A 238 -23.93 8.54 -26.77
N LEU A 239 -23.19 7.43 -26.86
CA LEU A 239 -21.75 7.44 -27.14
C LEU A 239 -21.42 7.94 -28.55
N GLN A 240 -22.24 7.56 -29.54
CA GLN A 240 -22.11 8.03 -30.92
C GLN A 240 -22.33 9.55 -31.02
N ALA A 241 -23.33 10.09 -30.31
CA ALA A 241 -23.62 11.52 -30.27
C ALA A 241 -22.49 12.32 -29.58
N ALA A 242 -21.94 11.81 -28.49
CA ALA A 242 -20.83 12.45 -27.77
C ALA A 242 -19.54 12.51 -28.61
N ALA A 243 -19.24 11.46 -29.38
CA ALA A 243 -18.09 11.44 -30.29
C ALA A 243 -18.18 12.50 -31.41
N THR A 244 -19.41 12.87 -31.79
CA THR A 244 -19.65 13.89 -32.84
C THR A 244 -19.53 15.31 -32.29
N ALA A 245 -19.69 15.51 -30.99
CA ALA A 245 -19.72 16.84 -30.35
C ALA A 245 -18.34 17.37 -29.90
N VAL A 246 -17.27 16.56 -29.94
CA VAL A 246 -15.94 16.90 -29.37
C VAL A 246 -14.96 17.54 -30.39
N LEU A 247 -15.34 17.71 -31.66
CA LEU A 247 -14.47 18.35 -32.66
C LEU A 247 -14.88 19.82 -32.92
N PRO A 248 -14.01 20.81 -32.67
CA PRO A 248 -14.17 22.14 -33.27
C PRO A 248 -13.77 22.08 -34.76
N PRO A 249 -14.27 23.00 -35.61
CA PRO A 249 -13.94 22.99 -37.03
C PRO A 249 -12.53 23.58 -37.22
N ALA A 250 -11.58 22.75 -37.65
CA ALA A 250 -10.31 23.23 -38.17
C ALA A 250 -10.34 23.16 -39.70
N GLU A 251 -10.50 24.32 -40.32
CA GLU A 251 -10.14 24.54 -41.71
C GLU A 251 -8.64 24.31 -41.91
N GLY A 252 -8.31 23.74 -43.07
CA GLY A 252 -7.08 24.08 -43.78
C GLY A 252 -5.86 23.17 -43.54
N GLY A 253 -5.67 22.23 -44.47
CA GLY A 253 -4.36 22.12 -45.13
C GLY A 253 -3.42 20.99 -44.70
N GLY A 254 -3.70 19.77 -45.18
CA GLY A 254 -2.80 19.13 -46.15
C GLY A 254 -1.63 18.26 -45.67
N LYS A 255 -1.74 16.97 -46.06
CA LYS A 255 -0.69 15.95 -46.32
C LYS A 255 -0.11 15.28 -45.07
N SER A 256 0.06 13.97 -44.95
CA SER A 256 0.14 12.85 -45.89
C SER A 256 -0.03 11.58 -45.04
N GLN A 257 -1.03 10.71 -45.28
CA GLN A 257 -1.01 9.54 -46.16
C GLN A 257 -0.91 8.18 -45.41
N TYR A 258 -2.01 7.41 -45.54
CA TYR A 258 -2.11 5.95 -45.71
C TYR A 258 -1.82 5.02 -44.51
N THR A 259 -2.58 3.94 -44.22
CA THR A 259 -3.88 3.44 -44.70
C THR A 259 -4.29 2.30 -43.76
N SER A 260 -5.55 2.32 -43.33
CA SER A 260 -6.24 1.19 -42.70
C SER A 260 -6.82 0.25 -43.76
N ALA A 261 -6.66 -1.06 -43.59
CA ALA A 261 -7.41 -2.07 -44.31
C ALA A 261 -8.11 -3.03 -43.33
N GLN A 262 -9.43 -3.00 -43.36
CA GLN A 262 -10.38 -4.07 -43.03
C GLN A 262 -11.62 -3.80 -43.92
N PRO A 263 -12.60 -4.71 -44.11
CA PRO A 263 -12.83 -6.03 -43.48
C PRO A 263 -13.24 -7.12 -44.50
N SER A 264 -13.51 -8.34 -44.03
CA SER A 264 -14.48 -9.21 -44.69
C SER A 264 -15.22 -10.05 -43.66
N ILE A 265 -16.54 -9.93 -43.74
CA ILE A 265 -17.58 -10.61 -42.97
C ILE A 265 -17.74 -12.03 -43.54
N ASN A 266 -17.98 -13.02 -42.68
CA ASN A 266 -18.86 -14.11 -43.11
C ASN A 266 -19.76 -14.61 -41.97
N ASN A 267 -21.02 -14.76 -42.35
CA ASN A 267 -22.18 -15.00 -41.51
C ASN A 267 -22.59 -16.46 -41.67
N SER A 268 -23.00 -17.16 -40.59
CA SER A 268 -23.75 -18.41 -40.70
C SER A 268 -24.66 -18.59 -39.47
N ARG A 269 -25.96 -18.75 -39.75
CA ARG A 269 -27.09 -18.89 -38.82
C ARG A 269 -27.42 -20.35 -38.49
N LEU A 270 -28.32 -20.49 -37.51
CA LEU A 270 -29.22 -21.59 -37.09
C LEU A 270 -28.76 -22.29 -35.80
N ALA A 271 -29.55 -22.44 -34.73
CA ALA A 271 -31.00 -22.29 -34.57
C ALA A 271 -31.36 -21.97 -33.10
N SER A 272 -32.51 -21.34 -32.87
CA SER A 272 -33.23 -21.34 -31.58
C SER A 272 -34.34 -22.41 -31.62
N PRO A 273 -34.77 -22.89 -30.45
CA PRO A 273 -36.10 -22.47 -30.00
C PRO A 273 -36.16 -22.12 -28.50
N ASP A 274 -36.93 -21.07 -28.18
CA ASP A 274 -37.58 -20.83 -26.88
C ASP A 274 -39.02 -21.37 -26.99
N PRO A 275 -39.80 -21.70 -25.92
CA PRO A 275 -39.87 -20.95 -24.66
C PRO A 275 -40.21 -21.73 -23.36
N ALA A 276 -40.15 -20.98 -22.25
CA ALA A 276 -41.00 -21.05 -21.05
C ALA A 276 -40.52 -21.85 -19.81
N ARG A 277 -40.52 -21.08 -18.70
CA ARG A 277 -40.66 -21.42 -17.27
C ARG A 277 -39.42 -21.82 -16.46
N THR A 278 -39.04 -20.86 -15.60
CA THR A 278 -38.58 -21.02 -14.19
C THR A 278 -37.22 -21.72 -14.01
N TYR A 279 -36.19 -21.17 -13.35
CA TYR A 279 -36.17 -20.40 -12.11
C TYR A 279 -34.95 -19.46 -12.07
N ASN A 280 -35.10 -18.34 -11.35
CA ASN A 280 -33.98 -17.66 -10.68
C ASN A 280 -33.15 -18.70 -9.92
N THR A 281 -31.95 -19.01 -10.40
CA THR A 281 -30.93 -19.66 -9.58
C THR A 281 -29.83 -18.64 -9.39
N LEU A 282 -29.90 -17.92 -8.27
CA LEU A 282 -28.75 -17.32 -7.64
C LEU A 282 -27.67 -18.42 -7.56
N GLU A 283 -26.55 -18.28 -8.26
CA GLU A 283 -25.39 -19.13 -7.92
C GLU A 283 -25.08 -18.87 -6.44
N PRO A 284 -25.19 -19.88 -5.56
CA PRO A 284 -24.85 -19.71 -4.17
C PRO A 284 -23.37 -19.30 -4.10
N GLU A 285 -23.03 -18.32 -3.25
CA GLU A 285 -21.63 -18.13 -2.88
C GLU A 285 -21.09 -19.47 -2.35
N LEU A 286 -20.33 -20.19 -3.19
CA LEU A 286 -19.79 -21.50 -2.84
C LEU A 286 -18.81 -21.31 -1.69
N GLN A 287 -19.28 -21.61 -0.47
CA GLN A 287 -18.45 -21.64 0.72
C GLN A 287 -17.26 -22.57 0.47
N PRO A 288 -16.07 -22.23 0.99
CA PRO A 288 -14.91 -23.08 0.79
C PRO A 288 -15.16 -24.47 1.39
N PRO A 289 -14.67 -25.54 0.74
CA PRO A 289 -14.81 -26.89 1.27
C PRO A 289 -14.11 -27.01 2.63
N GLN A 290 -14.66 -27.81 3.54
CA GLN A 290 -14.00 -28.18 4.79
C GLN A 290 -12.86 -29.18 4.54
N TYR A 291 -11.85 -28.74 3.77
CA TYR A 291 -10.72 -29.58 3.41
C TYR A 291 -9.78 -29.75 4.60
N ARG A 292 -9.32 -30.98 4.84
CA ARG A 292 -8.35 -31.30 5.90
C ARG A 292 -7.11 -31.91 5.27
N MET A 293 -5.95 -31.29 5.50
CA MET A 293 -4.70 -31.83 4.97
C MET A 293 -4.41 -33.22 5.57
N CYS A 294 -3.92 -34.14 4.73
CA CYS A 294 -3.75 -35.54 5.07
C CYS A 294 -2.59 -35.74 6.06
N ARG A 295 -2.92 -36.01 7.32
CA ARG A 295 -1.96 -36.24 8.41
C ARG A 295 -1.14 -37.52 8.27
N ALA A 296 -1.49 -38.40 7.34
CA ALA A 296 -0.78 -39.66 7.09
C ALA A 296 0.38 -39.52 6.09
N VAL A 297 0.51 -38.39 5.39
CA VAL A 297 1.62 -38.14 4.47
C VAL A 297 2.92 -37.97 5.25
N ARG A 298 3.95 -38.76 4.88
CA ARG A 298 5.27 -38.83 5.54
C ARG A 298 6.46 -38.53 4.62
N THR A 299 6.22 -38.36 3.33
CA THR A 299 7.28 -38.16 2.33
C THR A 299 7.08 -36.87 1.56
N VAL A 300 8.18 -36.26 1.10
CA VAL A 300 8.16 -35.11 0.19
C VAL A 300 7.32 -35.42 -1.05
N GLU A 301 7.47 -36.61 -1.65
CA GLU A 301 6.68 -37.01 -2.81
C GLU A 301 5.17 -37.09 -2.52
N GLY A 302 4.80 -37.68 -1.37
CA GLY A 302 3.39 -37.76 -0.96
C GLY A 302 2.79 -36.37 -0.70
N LEU A 303 3.58 -35.45 -0.15
CA LEU A 303 3.17 -34.08 0.06
C LEU A 303 3.02 -33.31 -1.26
N TRP A 304 3.97 -33.47 -2.17
CA TRP A 304 3.92 -32.87 -3.49
C TRP A 304 2.69 -33.33 -4.28
N ARG A 305 2.34 -34.62 -4.17
CA ARG A 305 1.13 -35.19 -4.78
C ARG A 305 -0.14 -34.60 -4.19
N GLU A 306 -0.24 -34.47 -2.87
CA GLU A 306 -1.35 -33.77 -2.20
C GLU A 306 -1.46 -32.31 -2.68
N TRP A 307 -0.32 -31.68 -2.94
CA TRP A 307 -0.26 -30.27 -3.32
C TRP A 307 -0.69 -29.99 -4.76
N THR A 308 -0.29 -30.85 -5.70
CA THR A 308 -0.44 -30.62 -7.14
C THR A 308 -1.59 -31.39 -7.76
N VAL A 309 -1.88 -32.60 -7.28
CA VAL A 309 -2.90 -33.49 -7.84
C VAL A 309 -4.08 -33.65 -6.88
N GLY A 310 -3.79 -33.71 -5.57
CA GLY A 310 -4.75 -34.06 -4.53
C GLY A 310 -4.65 -35.52 -4.09
N LEU A 311 -5.38 -35.88 -3.04
CA LEU A 311 -5.39 -37.23 -2.47
C LEU A 311 -6.82 -37.67 -2.16
N ARG A 312 -7.11 -38.97 -2.37
CA ARG A 312 -8.39 -39.60 -1.99
C ARG A 312 -9.63 -38.88 -2.56
N GLY A 313 -9.55 -38.47 -3.83
CA GLY A 313 -10.63 -37.73 -4.52
C GLY A 313 -10.85 -36.31 -4.03
N GLN A 314 -10.02 -35.80 -3.10
CA GLN A 314 -10.03 -34.41 -2.68
C GLN A 314 -9.19 -33.55 -3.64
N PRO A 315 -9.53 -32.27 -3.80
CA PRO A 315 -8.80 -31.36 -4.69
C PRO A 315 -7.35 -31.17 -4.25
N ALA A 316 -6.50 -30.84 -5.21
CA ALA A 316 -5.14 -30.37 -4.97
C ALA A 316 -5.12 -29.12 -4.08
N ILE A 317 -4.15 -29.01 -3.18
CA ILE A 317 -4.01 -27.81 -2.33
C ILE A 317 -3.79 -26.56 -3.20
N ALA A 318 -3.04 -26.67 -4.30
CA ALA A 318 -2.87 -25.56 -5.25
C ALA A 318 -4.19 -25.10 -5.91
N ALA A 319 -5.14 -26.02 -6.12
CA ALA A 319 -6.47 -25.67 -6.62
C ALA A 319 -7.31 -24.97 -5.54
N LEU A 320 -7.17 -25.39 -4.28
CA LEU A 320 -7.81 -24.73 -3.13
C LEU A 320 -7.29 -23.30 -2.95
N ASP A 321 -5.97 -23.12 -3.02
CA ASP A 321 -5.32 -21.81 -2.92
C ASP A 321 -5.74 -20.89 -4.07
N SER A 322 -5.79 -21.39 -5.31
CA SER A 322 -6.23 -20.62 -6.48
C SER A 322 -7.69 -20.16 -6.38
N ARG A 323 -8.59 -21.03 -5.89
CA ARG A 323 -10.04 -20.76 -5.92
C ARG A 323 -10.57 -20.05 -4.67
N TRP A 324 -9.96 -20.26 -3.50
CA TRP A 324 -10.44 -19.68 -2.24
C TRP A 324 -9.36 -18.94 -1.42
N GLY A 325 -8.09 -18.93 -1.86
CA GLY A 325 -7.00 -18.29 -1.12
C GLY A 325 -6.85 -18.88 0.29
N SER A 326 -6.67 -18.02 1.30
CA SER A 326 -6.59 -18.46 2.70
C SER A 326 -7.96 -18.86 3.29
N ARG A 327 -9.08 -18.52 2.64
CA ARG A 327 -10.44 -18.72 3.19
C ARG A 327 -10.76 -20.19 3.45
N TRP A 328 -10.23 -21.11 2.65
CA TRP A 328 -10.48 -22.54 2.86
C TRP A 328 -9.87 -23.08 4.14
N ARG A 329 -8.87 -22.39 4.73
CA ARG A 329 -8.22 -22.76 6.00
C ARG A 329 -8.44 -21.75 7.13
N ALA A 330 -9.17 -20.65 6.88
CA ALA A 330 -9.43 -19.61 7.86
C ALA A 330 -10.19 -20.15 9.10
N GLY A 331 -9.87 -19.63 10.28
CA GLY A 331 -10.50 -20.03 11.55
C GLY A 331 -10.12 -21.43 12.07
N ARG A 332 -9.28 -22.20 11.35
CA ARG A 332 -8.86 -23.56 11.74
C ARG A 332 -7.37 -23.60 12.05
N GLN A 333 -7.03 -23.33 13.32
CA GLN A 333 -5.64 -23.15 13.75
C GLN A 333 -4.72 -24.33 13.42
N SER A 334 -5.22 -25.56 13.53
CA SER A 334 -4.47 -26.76 13.18
C SER A 334 -4.16 -26.84 11.67
N GLU A 335 -5.10 -26.46 10.80
CA GLU A 335 -4.87 -26.44 9.35
C GLU A 335 -3.93 -25.31 8.94
N LEU A 336 -4.01 -24.14 9.60
CA LEU A 336 -3.08 -23.04 9.37
C LEU A 336 -1.64 -23.43 9.71
N GLN A 337 -1.43 -24.06 10.88
CA GLN A 337 -0.12 -24.52 11.31
C GLN A 337 0.46 -25.58 10.37
N TRP A 338 -0.36 -26.56 9.99
CA TRP A 338 0.08 -27.64 9.11
C TRP A 338 0.33 -27.18 7.68
N TYR A 339 -0.50 -26.27 7.16
CA TYR A 339 -0.26 -25.66 5.86
C TYR A 339 1.05 -24.91 5.87
N SER A 340 1.28 -24.04 6.87
CA SER A 340 2.51 -23.26 7.00
C SER A 340 3.73 -24.17 7.11
N LEU A 341 3.66 -25.26 7.88
CA LEU A 341 4.79 -26.18 8.06
C LEU A 341 5.12 -26.90 6.76
N ARG A 342 4.10 -27.46 6.08
CA ARG A 342 4.29 -28.22 4.84
C ARG A 342 4.62 -27.34 3.64
N LEU A 343 4.21 -26.08 3.64
CA LEU A 343 4.55 -25.11 2.60
C LEU A 343 6.08 -24.95 2.47
N GLU A 344 6.85 -25.14 3.54
CA GLU A 344 8.32 -25.03 3.48
C GLU A 344 8.94 -26.04 2.51
N VAL A 345 8.42 -27.26 2.45
CA VAL A 345 8.86 -28.27 1.48
C VAL A 345 8.52 -27.85 0.05
N ILE A 346 7.34 -27.26 -0.17
CA ILE A 346 6.90 -26.80 -1.50
C ILE A 346 7.75 -25.62 -1.98
N LYS A 347 8.08 -24.68 -1.07
CA LYS A 347 9.01 -23.58 -1.35
C LYS A 347 10.38 -24.12 -1.72
N GLU A 348 10.88 -25.11 -0.98
CA GLU A 348 12.19 -25.70 -1.24
C GLU A 348 12.25 -26.40 -2.61
N ILE A 349 11.21 -27.15 -2.99
CA ILE A 349 11.11 -27.74 -4.33
C ILE A 349 11.19 -26.67 -5.41
N ARG A 350 10.44 -25.57 -5.25
CA ARG A 350 10.44 -24.46 -6.21
C ARG A 350 11.78 -23.72 -6.24
N ARG A 351 12.44 -23.55 -5.10
CA ARG A 351 13.78 -22.96 -4.99
C ARG A 351 14.81 -23.80 -5.74
N VAL A 352 14.81 -25.12 -5.53
CA VAL A 352 15.70 -26.05 -6.24
C VAL A 352 15.41 -26.05 -7.74
N ALA A 353 14.14 -26.05 -8.14
CA ALA A 353 13.74 -25.98 -9.55
C ALA A 353 14.29 -24.73 -10.24
N GLN A 354 14.16 -23.57 -9.60
CA GLN A 354 14.65 -22.29 -10.12
C GLN A 354 16.18 -22.23 -10.15
N ALA A 355 16.83 -22.61 -9.05
CA ALA A 355 18.29 -22.55 -8.92
C ALA A 355 19.01 -23.46 -9.94
N GLN A 356 18.44 -24.64 -10.21
CA GLN A 356 19.02 -25.62 -11.14
C GLN A 356 18.40 -25.56 -12.55
N ARG A 357 17.40 -24.69 -12.77
CA ARG A 357 16.66 -24.55 -14.03
C ARG A 357 16.08 -25.88 -14.54
N ILE A 358 15.51 -26.66 -13.63
CA ILE A 358 14.86 -27.95 -13.90
C ILE A 358 13.36 -27.87 -13.61
N SER A 359 12.59 -28.87 -14.05
CA SER A 359 11.16 -28.93 -13.75
C SER A 359 10.91 -29.11 -12.25
N GLU A 360 9.76 -28.61 -11.76
CA GLU A 360 9.37 -28.79 -10.35
C GLU A 360 9.27 -30.27 -9.97
N GLN A 361 8.90 -31.14 -10.92
CA GLN A 361 8.86 -32.58 -10.72
C GLN A 361 10.27 -33.19 -10.53
N ALA A 362 11.26 -32.72 -11.29
CA ALA A 362 12.66 -33.14 -11.12
C ALA A 362 13.24 -32.62 -9.80
N ALA A 363 12.96 -31.36 -9.46
CA ALA A 363 13.37 -30.77 -8.18
C ALA A 363 12.74 -31.46 -6.98
N MET A 364 11.47 -31.89 -7.09
CA MET A 364 10.82 -32.72 -6.06
C MET A 364 11.58 -34.01 -5.82
N GLY A 365 12.06 -34.67 -6.89
CA GLY A 365 12.92 -35.85 -6.77
C GLY A 365 14.19 -35.57 -5.96
N ILE A 366 14.84 -34.42 -6.18
CA ILE A 366 16.04 -34.01 -5.44
C ILE A 366 15.74 -33.77 -3.95
N VAL A 367 14.68 -33.01 -3.65
CA VAL A 367 14.28 -32.70 -2.26
C VAL A 367 13.81 -33.97 -1.53
N SER A 368 13.17 -34.90 -2.24
CA SER A 368 12.80 -36.22 -1.71
C SER A 368 14.03 -37.06 -1.36
N MET A 369 15.05 -37.08 -2.22
CA MET A 369 16.33 -37.73 -1.93
C MET A 369 17.04 -37.06 -0.73
N GLN A 370 16.95 -35.73 -0.59
CA GLN A 370 17.50 -35.02 0.56
C GLN A 370 16.82 -35.45 1.87
N GLN A 371 15.49 -35.54 1.91
CA GLN A 371 14.75 -36.05 3.07
C GLN A 371 15.21 -37.48 3.43
N GLN A 372 15.33 -38.36 2.42
CA GLN A 372 15.76 -39.75 2.62
C GLN A 372 17.20 -39.85 3.12
N ARG A 373 18.12 -39.04 2.59
CA ARG A 373 19.53 -39.00 3.02
C ARG A 373 19.70 -38.53 4.46
N ILE A 374 18.91 -37.54 4.87
CA ILE A 374 18.89 -37.07 6.26
C ILE A 374 18.23 -38.11 7.18
N GLY A 375 17.38 -38.98 6.63
CA GLY A 375 16.71 -40.05 7.38
C GLY A 375 15.69 -39.52 8.39
N CYS A 376 15.11 -38.33 8.15
CA CYS A 376 14.21 -37.68 9.09
C CYS A 376 12.73 -37.75 8.68
N SER A 377 11.84 -37.60 9.66
CA SER A 377 10.41 -37.48 9.40
C SER A 377 10.09 -36.22 8.59
N LEU A 378 9.01 -36.23 7.81
CA LEU A 378 8.59 -35.05 7.05
C LEU A 378 8.40 -33.82 7.95
N ASP A 379 7.85 -34.00 9.16
CA ASP A 379 7.63 -32.86 10.08
C ASP A 379 8.94 -32.30 10.61
N GLN A 380 9.95 -33.15 10.87
CA GLN A 380 11.30 -32.71 11.23
C GLN A 380 11.98 -32.02 10.05
N PHE A 381 11.84 -32.56 8.84
CA PHE A 381 12.37 -31.96 7.61
C PHE A 381 11.77 -30.57 7.36
N CYS A 382 10.44 -30.41 7.50
CA CYS A 382 9.77 -29.11 7.41
C CYS A 382 10.31 -28.10 8.43
N LYS A 383 10.58 -28.53 9.67
CA LYS A 383 11.13 -27.66 10.72
C LYS A 383 12.56 -27.23 10.42
N GLN A 384 13.37 -28.14 9.85
CA GLN A 384 14.73 -27.84 9.43
C GLN A 384 14.75 -26.80 8.31
N LEU A 385 13.95 -26.98 7.26
CA LEU A 385 13.82 -26.03 6.15
C LEU A 385 13.30 -24.64 6.59
N ARG A 386 12.63 -24.54 7.73
CA ARG A 386 12.17 -23.26 8.29
C ARG A 386 13.28 -22.51 9.04
N ALA A 387 14.26 -23.24 9.56
CA ALA A 387 15.35 -22.68 10.34
C ALA A 387 16.53 -22.22 9.46
N GLU A 388 16.60 -22.75 8.24
CA GLU A 388 17.48 -22.32 7.14
C GLU A 388 16.91 -21.08 6.44
#